data_AF-A0A1U7D0P0-F1
#
_entry.id   AF-A0A1U7D0P0-F1
#
_cell.length_a   1.000
_cell.length_b   1.000
_cell.length_c   1.000
_cell.angle_alpha   90.00
_cell.angle_beta   90.00
_cell.angle_gamma   90.00
#
_symmetry.space_group_name_H-M   'P 1'
#
loop_
_entity.id
_entity.type
_entity.pdbx_description
1 polymer ?
#
loop_
_entity_poly.entity_id
_entity_poly.type
_entity_poly.pdbx_seq_one_letter_code
_entity_poly.pdbx_strand_id
1 'polypeptide(L)'
;MRAVRFGYVTGPVLGALWCLVVATTVAVAMSLATGEAFRPTLWGALVAGAALGLACLRPGGRRAPIWPVAVAAVILAGSAAGFGPLAVGGDTGVLAAWIGWLGAVGFTALGLWKMLDECRPGRLTRHEFEEAVIRFLTGFGYIFFTAIVLIPFYVMVMTSLKNQSELMANPLDFTIDLSQGWGLLRSYAELMTDYDFGRYLWTSFYVSVLTVLITLAFAIPGAYSVARLRFRGQALFARSILLIYMVPMIVLALPIYIGFSMTGLRNTIFGIVMIYPVTTIPVALYMLQGYFRGLPAEVEEAGLMDGLSRLKVIWKITLPLSLPALASVSLYVFMIAWNEFLLAFMLLDDPSKFTLTRGIASLNSSEVPRQHLMAGSVIATVPIMVLFLGLERFMTKGLTAGSVKG
;
A
#
# COMPACT_ATOMS: atom_id res chain seq x y z
N MET A 1 6.91 -30.74 22.87
CA MET A 1 6.30 -30.62 21.53
C MET A 1 5.30 -31.73 21.15
N ARG A 2 5.32 -32.94 21.74
CA ARG A 2 4.37 -34.02 21.39
C ARG A 2 2.90 -33.78 21.84
N ALA A 3 2.69 -33.02 22.91
CA ALA A 3 1.35 -32.72 23.45
C ALA A 3 0.50 -31.76 22.59
N VAL A 4 1.14 -30.98 21.70
CA VAL A 4 0.44 -29.98 20.86
C VAL A 4 -0.22 -30.59 19.63
N ARG A 5 0.11 -31.86 19.29
CA ARG A 5 -0.42 -32.58 18.12
C ARG A 5 -1.66 -33.41 18.43
N PHE A 6 -2.50 -32.93 19.34
CA PHE A 6 -3.80 -33.52 19.60
C PHE A 6 -4.86 -32.50 19.22
N GLY A 7 -5.88 -32.90 18.45
CA GLY A 7 -6.91 -31.97 17.98
C GLY A 7 -7.65 -31.30 19.12
N TYR A 8 -7.90 -31.99 20.23
CA TYR A 8 -8.47 -31.39 21.44
C TYR A 8 -7.59 -30.32 22.10
N VAL A 9 -6.31 -30.18 21.70
CA VAL A 9 -5.42 -29.07 22.08
C VAL A 9 -5.31 -28.06 20.94
N THR A 10 -4.98 -28.51 19.73
CA THR A 10 -4.76 -27.66 18.56
C THR A 10 -6.01 -26.85 18.20
N GLY A 11 -7.17 -27.50 18.17
CA GLY A 11 -8.46 -26.89 17.84
C GLY A 11 -8.79 -25.71 18.75
N PRO A 12 -8.87 -25.88 20.08
CA PRO A 12 -9.17 -24.77 20.98
C PRO A 12 -8.06 -23.71 21.03
N VAL A 13 -6.78 -24.05 20.87
CA VAL A 13 -5.70 -23.05 20.83
C VAL A 13 -5.82 -22.17 19.58
N LEU A 14 -5.96 -22.76 18.39
CA LEU A 14 -6.18 -21.99 17.16
C LEU A 14 -7.52 -21.25 17.20
N GLY A 15 -8.53 -21.87 17.79
CA GLY A 15 -9.85 -21.30 18.06
C GLY A 15 -9.78 -20.00 18.86
N ALA A 16 -9.11 -20.04 20.01
CA ALA A 16 -8.94 -18.91 20.91
C ALA A 16 -8.16 -17.76 20.24
N LEU A 17 -7.06 -18.09 19.55
CA LEU A 17 -6.25 -17.09 18.83
C LEU A 17 -7.03 -16.46 17.67
N TRP A 18 -7.72 -17.27 16.86
CA TRP A 18 -8.50 -16.78 15.74
C TRP A 18 -9.68 -15.92 16.18
N CYS A 19 -10.39 -16.34 17.23
CA CYS A 19 -11.49 -15.55 17.77
C CYS A 19 -11.03 -14.20 18.31
N LEU A 20 -9.85 -14.13 18.96
CA LEU A 20 -9.28 -12.86 19.39
C LEU A 20 -8.95 -11.93 18.22
N VAL A 21 -8.36 -12.48 17.14
CA VAL A 21 -8.08 -11.73 15.91
C VAL A 21 -9.38 -11.18 15.32
N VAL A 22 -10.37 -12.04 15.10
CA VAL A 22 -11.67 -11.66 14.53
C VAL A 22 -12.39 -10.64 15.43
N ALA A 23 -12.44 -10.87 16.75
CA ALA A 23 -13.07 -9.94 17.68
C ALA A 23 -12.41 -8.56 17.65
N THR A 24 -11.08 -8.51 17.58
CA THR A 24 -10.33 -7.24 17.46
C THR A 24 -10.62 -6.56 16.12
N THR A 25 -10.60 -7.31 15.02
CA THR A 25 -10.89 -6.77 13.68
C THR A 25 -12.30 -6.24 13.59
N VAL A 26 -13.29 -6.98 14.09
CA VAL A 26 -14.70 -6.55 14.09
C VAL A 26 -14.89 -5.36 15.02
N ALA A 27 -14.25 -5.33 16.20
CA ALA A 27 -14.33 -4.19 17.10
C ALA A 27 -13.81 -2.91 16.45
N VAL A 28 -12.64 -2.98 15.81
CA VAL A 28 -12.05 -1.84 15.09
C VAL A 28 -12.95 -1.43 13.92
N ALA A 29 -13.37 -2.36 13.08
CA ALA A 29 -14.21 -2.07 11.93
C ALA A 29 -15.55 -1.42 12.34
N MET A 30 -16.20 -1.95 13.37
CA MET A 30 -17.46 -1.39 13.87
C MET A 30 -17.26 -0.03 14.52
N SER A 31 -16.25 0.14 15.37
CA SER A 31 -15.96 1.44 15.99
C SER A 31 -15.66 2.52 14.96
N LEU A 32 -14.91 2.18 13.90
CA LEU A 32 -14.60 3.08 12.79
C LEU A 32 -15.84 3.36 11.90
N ALA A 33 -16.75 2.42 11.75
CA ALA A 33 -17.91 2.58 10.88
C ALA A 33 -19.09 3.30 11.57
N THR A 34 -19.28 3.10 12.87
CA THR A 34 -20.42 3.64 13.62
C THR A 34 -20.05 4.75 14.60
N GLY A 35 -18.76 4.94 14.90
CA GLY A 35 -18.29 5.88 15.93
C GLY A 35 -18.59 5.43 17.37
N GLU A 36 -19.21 4.26 17.53
CA GLU A 36 -19.61 3.72 18.83
C GLU A 36 -18.51 2.84 19.45
N ALA A 37 -18.55 2.64 20.76
CA ALA A 37 -17.53 1.89 21.48
C ALA A 37 -17.73 0.37 21.36
N PHE A 38 -16.94 -0.28 20.50
CA PHE A 38 -16.80 -1.74 20.47
C PHE A 38 -15.45 -2.16 21.05
N ARG A 39 -15.44 -3.15 21.95
CA ARG A 39 -14.22 -3.61 22.64
C ARG A 39 -14.10 -5.13 22.59
N PRO A 40 -12.99 -5.70 22.08
CA PRO A 40 -12.78 -7.13 22.16
C PRO A 40 -12.59 -7.53 23.62
N THR A 41 -13.24 -8.62 24.06
CA THR A 41 -13.05 -9.16 25.41
C THR A 41 -12.05 -10.30 25.34
N LEU A 42 -10.95 -10.22 26.10
CA LEU A 42 -9.94 -11.26 26.08
C LEU A 42 -10.54 -12.61 26.51
N TRP A 43 -11.21 -12.65 27.67
CA TRP A 43 -11.79 -13.87 28.20
C TRP A 43 -12.93 -14.41 27.35
N GLY A 44 -13.83 -13.54 26.89
CA GLY A 44 -14.93 -13.93 26.01
C GLY A 44 -14.41 -14.54 24.70
N ALA A 45 -13.41 -13.91 24.06
CA ALA A 45 -12.81 -14.43 22.84
C ALA A 45 -12.05 -15.74 23.04
N LEU A 46 -11.28 -15.88 24.12
CA LEU A 46 -10.56 -17.12 24.41
C LEU A 46 -11.53 -18.28 24.65
N VAL A 47 -12.59 -18.09 25.46
CA VAL A 47 -13.56 -19.14 25.78
C VAL A 47 -14.45 -19.48 24.57
N ALA A 48 -15.00 -18.46 23.91
CA ALA A 48 -15.83 -18.65 22.71
C ALA A 48 -15.03 -19.32 21.59
N GLY A 49 -13.81 -18.84 21.34
CA GLY A 49 -12.91 -19.40 20.35
C GLY A 49 -12.50 -20.83 20.67
N ALA A 50 -12.18 -21.14 21.92
CA ALA A 50 -11.85 -22.50 22.33
C ALA A 50 -13.03 -23.46 22.15
N ALA A 51 -14.24 -23.04 22.53
CA ALA A 51 -15.46 -23.83 22.36
C ALA A 51 -15.78 -24.09 20.88
N LEU A 52 -15.71 -23.06 20.02
CA LEU A 52 -15.88 -23.21 18.57
C LEU A 52 -14.79 -24.08 17.93
N GLY A 53 -13.55 -23.91 18.38
CA GLY A 53 -12.41 -24.71 17.91
C GLY A 53 -12.61 -26.20 18.18
N LEU A 54 -13.11 -26.56 19.37
CA LEU A 54 -13.49 -27.94 19.69
C LEU A 54 -14.67 -28.44 18.85
N ALA A 55 -15.69 -27.60 18.66
CA ALA A 55 -16.88 -27.95 17.88
C ALA A 55 -16.59 -28.19 16.39
N CYS A 56 -15.54 -27.55 15.85
CA CYS A 56 -15.13 -27.68 14.45
C CYS A 56 -14.27 -28.93 14.17
N LEU A 57 -13.80 -29.66 15.19
CA LEU A 57 -13.03 -30.89 15.00
C LEU A 57 -13.91 -32.00 14.41
N ARG A 58 -13.38 -32.76 13.46
CA ARG A 58 -14.14 -33.79 12.73
C ARG A 58 -13.66 -35.20 13.08
N PRO A 59 -14.40 -35.95 13.91
CA PRO A 59 -14.14 -37.37 14.10
C PRO A 59 -14.63 -38.13 12.86
N GLY A 60 -13.70 -38.65 12.05
CA GLY A 60 -14.02 -39.65 11.03
C GLY A 60 -14.68 -39.14 9.74
N GLY A 61 -14.17 -38.06 9.14
CA GLY A 61 -14.27 -37.84 7.69
C GLY A 61 -15.57 -37.27 7.11
N ARG A 62 -16.68 -37.13 7.85
CA ARG A 62 -17.86 -36.32 7.45
C ARG A 62 -18.87 -36.26 8.60
N ARG A 63 -18.79 -35.24 9.46
CA ARG A 63 -19.91 -34.87 10.34
C ARG A 63 -20.60 -33.63 9.79
N ALA A 64 -21.92 -33.61 9.93
CA ALA A 64 -22.79 -32.51 9.51
C ALA A 64 -22.46 -31.20 10.26
N PRO A 65 -22.77 -30.01 9.67
CA PRO A 65 -22.55 -28.66 10.21
C PRO A 65 -23.02 -28.35 11.64
N ILE A 66 -23.72 -29.27 12.28
CA ILE A 66 -24.70 -28.96 13.33
C ILE A 66 -24.03 -28.45 14.60
N TRP A 67 -22.89 -29.03 14.99
CA TRP A 67 -22.19 -28.68 16.22
C TRP A 67 -21.55 -27.27 16.19
N PRO A 68 -20.77 -26.88 15.16
CA PRO A 68 -20.27 -25.51 15.05
C PRO A 68 -21.38 -24.46 15.04
N VAL A 69 -22.49 -24.74 14.33
CA VAL A 69 -23.64 -23.82 14.24
C VAL A 69 -24.35 -23.69 15.59
N ALA A 70 -24.58 -24.81 16.31
CA ALA A 70 -25.19 -24.79 17.63
C ALA A 70 -24.32 -24.03 18.64
N VAL A 71 -23.01 -24.25 18.66
CA VAL A 71 -22.09 -23.53 19.55
C VAL A 71 -22.02 -22.06 19.19
N ALA A 72 -22.00 -21.70 17.90
CA ALA A 72 -22.07 -20.32 17.46
C ALA A 72 -23.37 -19.63 17.92
N ALA A 73 -24.52 -20.30 17.84
CA ALA A 73 -25.79 -19.76 18.32
C ALA A 73 -25.79 -19.52 19.85
N VAL A 74 -25.18 -20.42 20.63
CA VAL A 74 -25.03 -20.26 22.08
C VAL A 74 -24.11 -19.08 22.40
N ILE A 75 -22.98 -18.93 21.70
CA ILE A 75 -22.06 -17.80 21.90
C ILE A 75 -22.73 -16.49 21.51
N LEU A 76 -23.51 -16.48 20.44
CA LEU A 76 -24.27 -15.29 20.01
C LEU A 76 -25.30 -14.87 21.07
N ALA A 77 -26.07 -15.83 21.62
CA ALA A 77 -26.98 -15.57 22.72
C ALA A 77 -26.25 -15.08 23.98
N GLY A 78 -25.10 -15.69 24.31
CA GLY A 78 -24.24 -15.25 25.41
C GLY A 78 -23.64 -13.85 25.21
N SER A 79 -23.42 -13.44 23.95
CA SER A 79 -22.93 -12.10 23.61
C SER A 79 -23.96 -11.02 23.95
N ALA A 80 -25.24 -11.28 23.68
CA ALA A 80 -26.33 -10.41 24.11
C ALA A 80 -26.47 -10.30 25.64
N ALA A 81 -26.03 -11.34 26.37
CA ALA A 81 -25.96 -11.34 27.83
C ALA A 81 -24.64 -10.75 28.40
N GLY A 82 -23.74 -10.25 27.55
CA GLY A 82 -22.47 -9.63 27.95
C GLY A 82 -21.28 -10.60 28.11
N PHE A 83 -21.46 -11.89 27.84
CA PHE A 83 -20.42 -12.94 27.97
C PHE A 83 -19.80 -13.34 26.63
N GLY A 84 -19.92 -12.48 25.61
CA GLY A 84 -19.43 -12.72 24.26
C GLY A 84 -17.98 -12.28 24.02
N PRO A 85 -17.43 -12.59 22.83
CA PRO A 85 -16.09 -12.17 22.42
C PRO A 85 -15.96 -10.65 22.17
N LEU A 86 -17.09 -9.94 22.09
CA LEU A 86 -17.16 -8.52 21.78
C LEU A 86 -18.11 -7.83 22.77
N ALA A 87 -17.57 -6.91 23.56
CA ALA A 87 -18.34 -6.02 24.41
C ALA A 87 -18.75 -4.77 23.64
N VAL A 88 -19.97 -4.31 23.90
CA VAL A 88 -20.60 -3.19 23.21
C VAL A 88 -21.03 -2.16 24.26
N GLY A 89 -20.77 -0.88 24.02
CA GLY A 89 -21.14 0.22 24.94
C GLY A 89 -22.66 0.35 25.15
N GLY A 90 -23.08 0.97 26.26
CA GLY A 90 -24.51 1.10 26.60
C GLY A 90 -25.32 1.97 25.62
N ASP A 91 -24.65 2.92 24.95
CA ASP A 91 -25.29 3.88 24.06
C ASP A 91 -25.34 3.43 22.59
N THR A 92 -24.94 2.19 22.29
CA THR A 92 -24.89 1.68 20.91
C THR A 92 -26.25 1.33 20.36
N GLY A 93 -26.49 1.62 19.08
CA GLY A 93 -27.69 1.19 18.38
C GLY A 93 -27.85 -0.34 18.38
N VAL A 94 -29.08 -0.82 18.60
CA VAL A 94 -29.40 -2.26 18.66
C VAL A 94 -28.95 -3.00 17.40
N LEU A 95 -29.14 -2.39 16.22
CA LEU A 95 -28.70 -2.97 14.95
C LEU A 95 -27.17 -3.09 14.87
N ALA A 96 -26.43 -2.07 15.29
CA ALA A 96 -24.98 -2.09 15.28
C ALA A 96 -24.43 -3.16 16.24
N ALA A 97 -25.01 -3.30 17.43
CA ALA A 97 -24.66 -4.34 18.39
C ALA A 97 -24.84 -5.75 17.79
N TRP A 98 -25.98 -6.02 17.15
CA TRP A 98 -26.24 -7.31 16.49
C TRP A 98 -25.29 -7.58 15.33
N ILE A 99 -24.99 -6.59 14.49
CA ILE A 99 -24.03 -6.73 13.39
C ILE A 99 -22.64 -7.06 13.95
N GLY A 100 -22.20 -6.37 15.00
CA GLY A 100 -20.93 -6.64 15.67
C GLY A 100 -20.84 -8.07 16.22
N TRP A 101 -21.86 -8.52 16.96
CA TRP A 101 -21.87 -9.88 17.51
C TRP A 101 -21.97 -10.97 16.43
N LEU A 102 -22.84 -10.79 15.44
CA LEU A 102 -22.98 -11.72 14.31
C LEU A 102 -21.68 -11.80 13.51
N GLY A 103 -21.02 -10.67 13.26
CA GLY A 103 -19.72 -10.62 12.60
C GLY A 103 -18.64 -11.35 13.40
N ALA A 104 -18.52 -11.05 14.70
CA ALA A 104 -17.49 -11.64 15.56
C ALA A 104 -17.64 -13.17 15.65
N VAL A 105 -18.87 -13.66 15.88
CA VAL A 105 -19.13 -15.10 15.99
C VAL A 105 -19.09 -15.78 14.63
N GLY A 106 -19.71 -15.19 13.60
CA GLY A 106 -19.82 -15.74 12.26
C GLY A 106 -18.47 -15.90 11.56
N PHE A 107 -17.64 -14.85 11.54
CA PHE A 107 -16.30 -14.92 10.94
C PHE A 107 -15.35 -15.84 11.72
N THR A 108 -15.52 -15.94 13.05
CA THR A 108 -14.78 -16.92 13.85
C THR A 108 -15.16 -18.34 13.43
N ALA A 109 -16.47 -18.66 13.39
CA ALA A 109 -16.96 -19.98 13.02
C ALA A 109 -16.58 -20.38 11.59
N LEU A 110 -16.76 -19.49 10.61
CA LEU A 110 -16.41 -19.73 9.21
C LEU A 110 -14.89 -19.93 9.02
N GLY A 111 -14.07 -19.10 9.67
CA GLY A 111 -12.62 -19.25 9.62
C GLY A 111 -12.16 -20.57 10.21
N LEU A 112 -12.65 -20.93 11.40
CA LEU A 112 -12.29 -22.19 12.06
C LEU A 112 -12.77 -23.41 11.33
N TRP A 113 -13.96 -23.34 10.71
CA TRP A 113 -14.46 -24.41 9.85
C TRP A 113 -13.45 -24.76 8.76
N LYS A 114 -12.89 -23.73 8.09
CA LYS A 114 -11.93 -23.91 7.01
C LYS A 114 -10.54 -24.30 7.54
N MET A 115 -10.11 -23.73 8.66
CA MET A 115 -8.79 -24.01 9.25
C MET A 115 -8.68 -25.43 9.82
N LEU A 116 -9.76 -25.95 10.42
CA LEU A 116 -9.79 -27.24 11.11
C LEU A 116 -10.46 -28.35 10.30
N ASP A 117 -10.66 -28.14 9.00
CA ASP A 117 -11.41 -29.02 8.09
C ASP A 117 -10.96 -30.50 8.14
N GLU A 118 -9.66 -30.72 8.36
CA GLU A 118 -9.01 -32.04 8.40
C GLU A 118 -8.60 -32.46 9.83
N CYS A 119 -8.79 -31.59 10.82
CA CYS A 119 -8.38 -31.85 12.19
C CYS A 119 -9.34 -32.80 12.91
N ARG A 120 -8.80 -33.94 13.37
CA ARG A 120 -9.52 -34.93 14.17
C ARG A 120 -9.36 -34.64 15.66
N PRO A 121 -10.33 -34.98 16.52
CA PRO A 121 -10.19 -34.76 17.96
C PRO A 121 -8.98 -35.46 18.60
N GLY A 122 -8.53 -36.59 18.06
CA GLY A 122 -7.42 -37.39 18.60
C GLY A 122 -6.03 -36.92 18.19
N ARG A 123 -5.09 -37.86 18.09
CA ARG A 123 -3.71 -37.58 17.68
C ARG A 123 -3.68 -37.18 16.19
N LEU A 124 -3.19 -35.99 15.92
CA LEU A 124 -3.03 -35.45 14.57
C LEU A 124 -1.75 -36.00 13.95
N THR A 125 -1.81 -36.23 12.64
CA THR A 125 -0.61 -36.40 11.83
C THR A 125 0.16 -35.08 11.75
N ARG A 126 1.43 -35.15 11.36
CA ARG A 126 2.24 -33.94 11.13
C ARG A 126 1.59 -33.03 10.09
N HIS A 127 1.05 -33.62 9.02
CA HIS A 127 0.41 -32.91 7.92
C HIS A 127 -0.86 -32.18 8.38
N GLU A 128 -1.80 -32.87 9.03
CA GLU A 128 -3.05 -32.25 9.54
C GLU A 128 -2.76 -31.07 10.49
N PHE A 129 -1.75 -31.20 11.36
CA PHE A 129 -1.34 -30.12 12.27
C PHE A 129 -0.70 -28.94 11.51
N GLU A 130 0.28 -29.22 10.65
CA GLU A 130 0.97 -28.17 9.88
C GLU A 130 0.01 -27.42 8.96
N GLU A 131 -0.93 -28.13 8.33
CA GLU A 131 -1.91 -27.51 7.45
C GLU A 131 -2.88 -26.60 8.21
N ALA A 132 -3.39 -27.01 9.37
CA ALA A 132 -4.24 -26.16 10.19
C ALA A 132 -3.52 -24.87 10.63
N VAL A 133 -2.23 -24.99 10.99
CA VAL A 133 -1.39 -23.84 11.34
C VAL A 133 -1.14 -22.95 10.12
N ILE A 134 -0.84 -23.51 8.95
CA ILE A 134 -0.65 -22.73 7.72
C ILE A 134 -1.94 -22.00 7.35
N ARG A 135 -3.10 -22.66 7.35
CA ARG A 135 -4.39 -22.02 7.06
C ARG A 135 -4.70 -20.89 8.05
N PHE A 136 -4.38 -21.07 9.33
CA PHE A 136 -4.46 -20.01 10.34
C PHE A 136 -3.53 -18.83 10.03
N LEU A 137 -2.24 -19.09 9.78
CA LEU A 137 -1.24 -18.06 9.48
C LEU A 137 -1.57 -17.30 8.19
N THR A 138 -2.09 -17.98 7.16
CA THR A 138 -2.54 -17.36 5.92
C THR A 138 -3.76 -16.47 6.16
N GLY A 139 -4.76 -16.94 6.90
CA GLY A 139 -5.94 -16.15 7.26
C GLY A 139 -5.58 -14.92 8.11
N PHE A 140 -4.73 -15.11 9.13
CA PHE A 140 -4.19 -14.03 9.95
C PHE A 140 -3.41 -13.03 9.10
N GLY A 141 -2.53 -13.53 8.22
CA GLY A 141 -1.76 -12.72 7.29
C GLY A 141 -2.66 -11.84 6.43
N TYR A 142 -3.72 -12.39 5.82
CA TYR A 142 -4.65 -11.60 5.02
C TYR A 142 -5.33 -10.49 5.83
N ILE A 143 -5.83 -10.79 7.04
CA ILE A 143 -6.46 -9.77 7.89
C ILE A 143 -5.43 -8.71 8.30
N PHE A 144 -4.27 -9.13 8.79
CA PHE A 144 -3.23 -8.25 9.29
C PHE A 144 -2.68 -7.31 8.21
N PHE A 145 -2.29 -7.86 7.05
CA PHE A 145 -1.75 -7.07 5.94
C PHE A 145 -2.82 -6.18 5.29
N THR A 146 -4.08 -6.63 5.23
CA THR A 146 -5.17 -5.78 4.73
C THR A 146 -5.44 -4.63 5.69
N ALA A 147 -5.49 -4.90 7.00
CA ALA A 147 -5.75 -3.89 8.01
C ALA A 147 -4.65 -2.83 8.07
N ILE A 148 -3.37 -3.24 8.13
CA ILE A 148 -2.23 -2.31 8.20
C ILE A 148 -2.13 -1.41 6.97
N VAL A 149 -2.57 -1.90 5.80
CA VAL A 149 -2.61 -1.12 4.56
C VAL A 149 -3.85 -0.24 4.50
N LEU A 150 -5.06 -0.78 4.68
CA LEU A 150 -6.30 -0.05 4.41
C LEU A 150 -6.69 0.95 5.51
N ILE A 151 -6.41 0.65 6.79
CA ILE A 151 -6.86 1.51 7.90
C ILE A 151 -6.30 2.94 7.79
N PRO A 152 -4.99 3.17 7.52
CA PRO A 152 -4.48 4.52 7.34
C PRO A 152 -5.16 5.30 6.22
N PHE A 153 -5.43 4.67 5.07
CA PHE A 153 -6.14 5.31 3.96
C PHE A 153 -7.60 5.58 4.31
N TYR A 154 -8.27 4.66 5.01
CA TYR A 154 -9.63 4.87 5.49
C TYR A 154 -9.70 6.08 6.42
N VAL A 155 -8.84 6.13 7.44
CA VAL A 155 -8.76 7.25 8.39
C VAL A 155 -8.45 8.56 7.66
N MET A 156 -7.52 8.54 6.70
CA MET A 156 -7.19 9.71 5.90
C MET A 156 -8.40 10.24 5.13
N VAL A 157 -9.14 9.37 4.43
CA VAL A 157 -10.34 9.77 3.67
C VAL A 157 -11.44 10.25 4.61
N MET A 158 -11.75 9.51 5.67
CA MET A 158 -12.84 9.90 6.57
C MET A 158 -12.54 11.20 7.32
N THR A 159 -11.30 11.41 7.76
CA THR A 159 -10.90 12.67 8.40
C THR A 159 -11.02 13.86 7.45
N SER A 160 -10.77 13.66 6.15
CA SER A 160 -10.89 14.73 5.14
C SER A 160 -12.32 15.15 4.83
N LEU A 161 -13.32 14.35 5.21
CA LEU A 161 -14.74 14.62 5.01
C LEU A 161 -15.40 15.25 6.26
N LYS A 162 -14.66 15.39 7.36
CA LYS A 162 -15.16 15.91 8.64
C LYS A 162 -14.74 17.34 8.92
N ASN A 163 -15.44 17.98 9.84
CA ASN A 163 -15.06 19.30 10.35
C ASN A 163 -14.11 19.19 11.55
N GLN A 164 -13.26 20.20 11.74
CA GLN A 164 -12.32 20.30 12.86
C GLN A 164 -13.02 20.15 14.21
N SER A 165 -14.20 20.75 14.38
CA SER A 165 -14.96 20.67 15.64
C SER A 165 -15.39 19.25 15.96
N GLU A 166 -15.79 18.47 14.95
CA GLU A 166 -16.19 17.07 15.10
C GLU A 166 -14.98 16.20 15.45
N LEU A 167 -13.86 16.42 14.76
CA LEU A 167 -12.61 15.72 15.01
C LEU A 167 -12.04 16.01 16.41
N MET A 168 -12.25 17.22 16.94
CA MET A 168 -11.84 17.59 18.29
C MET A 168 -12.79 17.04 19.36
N ALA A 169 -14.09 16.90 19.05
CA ALA A 169 -15.08 16.34 19.96
C ALA A 169 -14.94 14.81 20.09
N ASN A 170 -14.77 14.10 18.98
CA ASN A 170 -14.52 12.67 18.96
C ASN A 170 -13.54 12.30 17.83
N PRO A 171 -12.23 12.17 18.12
CA PRO A 171 -11.21 11.84 17.12
C PRO A 171 -11.36 10.45 16.47
N LEU A 172 -12.20 9.57 17.02
CA LEU A 172 -12.42 8.21 16.55
C LEU A 172 -13.75 8.04 15.82
N ASP A 173 -14.57 9.09 15.74
CA ASP A 173 -15.80 9.07 14.99
C ASP A 173 -15.50 9.34 13.51
N PHE A 174 -15.64 8.31 12.67
CA PHE A 174 -15.51 8.39 11.22
C PHE A 174 -16.83 8.13 10.48
N THR A 175 -17.96 8.30 11.17
CA THR A 175 -19.28 8.26 10.55
C THR A 175 -19.44 9.38 9.51
N ILE A 176 -20.24 9.12 8.48
CA ILE A 176 -20.57 10.09 7.43
C ILE A 176 -22.02 10.52 7.60
N ASP A 177 -22.23 11.81 7.81
CA ASP A 177 -23.57 12.40 7.75
C ASP A 177 -23.94 12.73 6.30
N LEU A 178 -24.61 11.77 5.65
CA LEU A 178 -25.08 11.91 4.27
C LEU A 178 -26.08 13.06 4.09
N SER A 179 -26.70 13.57 5.16
CA SER A 179 -27.59 14.73 5.07
C SER A 179 -26.87 16.02 4.66
N GLN A 180 -25.55 16.08 4.88
CA GLN A 180 -24.72 17.22 4.47
C GLN A 180 -24.52 17.32 2.95
N GLY A 181 -24.80 16.26 2.19
CA GLY A 181 -24.67 16.26 0.73
C GLY A 181 -23.29 16.73 0.25
N TRP A 182 -23.26 17.78 -0.58
CA TRP A 182 -22.02 18.39 -1.08
C TRP A 182 -21.16 19.05 0.01
N GLY A 183 -21.73 19.34 1.19
CA GLY A 183 -21.01 19.88 2.33
C GLY A 183 -19.88 18.97 2.84
N LEU A 184 -19.98 17.65 2.62
CA LEU A 184 -18.92 16.69 2.93
C LEU A 184 -17.62 16.97 2.18
N LEU A 185 -17.70 17.57 0.99
CA LEU A 185 -16.55 17.90 0.15
C LEU A 185 -16.03 19.33 0.37
N ARG A 186 -16.55 20.05 1.37
CA ARG A 186 -16.18 21.44 1.65
C ARG A 186 -14.67 21.61 1.82
N SER A 187 -14.01 20.71 2.55
CA SER A 187 -12.56 20.81 2.78
C SER A 187 -11.73 20.70 1.50
N TYR A 188 -12.23 19.99 0.49
CA TYR A 188 -11.60 19.93 -0.84
C TYR A 188 -11.81 21.22 -1.63
N ALA A 189 -13.01 21.82 -1.54
CA ALA A 189 -13.30 23.10 -2.17
C ALA A 189 -12.45 24.22 -1.58
N GLU A 190 -12.44 24.36 -0.24
CA GLU A 190 -11.63 25.32 0.51
C GLU A 190 -10.13 25.16 0.19
N LEU A 191 -9.65 23.91 0.06
CA LEU A 191 -8.26 23.65 -0.33
C LEU A 191 -7.92 24.23 -1.71
N MET A 192 -8.85 24.11 -2.66
CA MET A 192 -8.65 24.59 -4.04
C MET A 192 -8.79 26.12 -4.15
N THR A 193 -9.68 26.74 -3.37
CA THR A 193 -9.95 28.18 -3.45
C THR A 193 -9.06 29.01 -2.55
N ASP A 194 -8.86 28.57 -1.30
CA ASP A 194 -8.28 29.41 -0.25
C ASP A 194 -6.78 29.15 -0.07
N TYR A 195 -6.33 27.93 -0.42
CA TYR A 195 -4.94 27.49 -0.27
C TYR A 195 -4.18 27.33 -1.61
N ASP A 196 -4.80 27.73 -2.73
CA ASP A 196 -4.25 27.65 -4.10
C ASP A 196 -3.67 26.25 -4.45
N PHE A 197 -4.28 25.19 -3.89
CA PHE A 197 -3.70 23.84 -3.93
C PHE A 197 -3.64 23.25 -5.34
N GLY A 198 -4.52 23.71 -6.25
CA GLY A 198 -4.47 23.38 -7.66
C GLY A 198 -3.13 23.75 -8.31
N ARG A 199 -2.50 24.85 -7.87
CA ARG A 199 -1.18 25.26 -8.34
C ARG A 199 -0.08 24.31 -7.88
N TYR A 200 -0.14 23.82 -6.65
CA TYR A 200 0.83 22.84 -6.16
C TYR A 200 0.71 21.51 -6.89
N LEU A 201 -0.52 21.08 -7.16
CA LEU A 201 -0.81 19.89 -7.96
C LEU A 201 -0.22 20.02 -9.37
N TRP A 202 -0.46 21.15 -10.04
CA TRP A 202 0.07 21.41 -11.37
C TRP A 202 1.59 21.48 -11.37
N THR A 203 2.18 22.17 -10.39
CA THR A 203 3.64 22.29 -10.26
C THR A 203 4.29 20.92 -10.08
N SER A 204 3.77 20.09 -9.17
CA SER A 204 4.27 18.72 -8.99
C SER A 204 4.10 17.85 -10.23
N PHE A 205 2.94 17.93 -10.89
CA PHE A 205 2.69 17.17 -12.13
C PHE A 205 3.70 17.56 -13.21
N TYR A 206 3.85 18.86 -13.46
CA TYR A 206 4.76 19.42 -14.44
C TYR A 206 6.22 19.00 -14.17
N VAL A 207 6.68 19.20 -12.93
CA VAL A 207 8.04 18.81 -12.50
C VAL A 207 8.26 17.30 -12.65
N SER A 208 7.29 16.48 -12.26
CA SER A 208 7.40 15.01 -12.31
C SER A 208 7.46 14.51 -13.75
N VAL A 209 6.62 15.04 -14.65
CA VAL A 209 6.64 14.68 -16.08
C VAL A 209 7.98 15.08 -16.72
N LEU A 210 8.47 16.29 -16.46
CA LEU A 210 9.78 16.70 -16.97
C LEU A 210 10.91 15.84 -16.41
N THR A 211 10.83 15.48 -15.14
CA THR A 211 11.80 14.57 -14.51
C THR A 211 11.81 13.22 -15.22
N VAL A 212 10.65 12.63 -15.51
CA VAL A 212 10.56 11.37 -16.29
C VAL A 212 11.23 11.51 -17.65
N LEU A 213 10.92 12.57 -18.40
CA LEU A 213 11.46 12.79 -19.74
C LEU A 213 12.98 12.96 -19.72
N ILE A 214 13.49 13.79 -18.83
CA ILE A 214 14.93 14.04 -18.68
C ILE A 214 15.63 12.76 -18.23
N THR A 215 15.11 12.09 -17.21
CA THR A 215 15.68 10.85 -16.69
C THR A 215 15.74 9.77 -17.76
N LEU A 216 14.68 9.56 -18.55
CA LEU A 216 14.71 8.61 -19.66
C LEU A 216 15.67 9.03 -20.77
N ALA A 217 15.74 10.32 -21.10
CA ALA A 217 16.66 10.83 -22.12
C ALA A 217 18.13 10.51 -21.80
N PHE A 218 18.52 10.49 -20.53
CA PHE A 218 19.86 10.06 -20.10
C PHE A 218 19.95 8.55 -19.85
N ALA A 219 18.93 7.94 -19.25
CA ALA A 219 18.96 6.54 -18.85
C ALA A 219 18.90 5.58 -20.03
N ILE A 220 18.11 5.87 -21.08
CA ILE A 220 18.01 5.02 -22.27
C ILE A 220 19.38 4.82 -22.95
N PRO A 221 20.09 5.87 -23.40
CA PRO A 221 21.37 5.69 -24.08
C PRO A 221 22.44 5.13 -23.14
N GLY A 222 22.45 5.53 -21.86
CA GLY A 222 23.40 5.00 -20.88
C GLY A 222 23.20 3.51 -20.63
N ALA A 223 21.96 3.08 -20.37
CA ALA A 223 21.62 1.67 -20.16
C ALA A 223 21.90 0.83 -21.41
N TYR A 224 21.52 1.33 -22.59
CA TYR A 224 21.79 0.64 -23.86
C TYR A 224 23.29 0.46 -24.10
N SER A 225 24.09 1.50 -23.85
CA SER A 225 25.54 1.44 -24.01
C SER A 225 26.14 0.37 -23.11
N VAL A 226 25.72 0.30 -21.85
CA VAL A 226 26.23 -0.70 -20.90
C VAL A 226 25.66 -2.10 -21.14
N ALA A 227 24.49 -2.23 -21.76
CA ALA A 227 23.88 -3.51 -22.10
C ALA A 227 24.44 -4.12 -23.39
N ARG A 228 24.72 -3.30 -24.41
CA ARG A 228 25.03 -3.75 -25.78
C ARG A 228 26.44 -3.45 -26.27
N LEU A 229 27.04 -2.34 -25.84
CA LEU A 229 28.35 -1.94 -26.33
C LEU A 229 29.45 -2.55 -25.46
N ARG A 230 30.56 -2.92 -26.09
CA ARG A 230 31.77 -3.35 -25.41
C ARG A 230 32.75 -2.18 -25.38
N PHE A 231 33.04 -1.65 -24.20
CA PHE A 231 34.00 -0.56 -24.01
C PHE A 231 34.84 -0.77 -22.75
N ARG A 232 36.03 -0.18 -22.70
CA ARG A 232 36.93 -0.28 -21.54
C ARG A 232 36.27 0.36 -20.32
N GLY A 233 36.17 -0.37 -19.22
CA GLY A 233 35.56 0.11 -17.97
C GLY A 233 34.04 -0.10 -17.84
N GLN A 234 33.39 -0.80 -18.77
CA GLN A 234 31.94 -1.08 -18.73
C GLN A 234 31.46 -1.69 -17.41
N ALA A 235 32.21 -2.66 -16.85
CA ALA A 235 31.85 -3.30 -15.58
C ALA A 235 31.99 -2.34 -14.38
N LEU A 236 32.99 -1.45 -14.41
CA LEU A 236 33.18 -0.43 -13.38
C LEU A 236 32.05 0.60 -13.44
N PHE A 237 31.71 1.09 -14.64
CA PHE A 237 30.60 2.02 -14.85
C PHE A 237 29.25 1.43 -14.41
N ALA A 238 28.98 0.17 -14.75
CA ALA A 238 27.77 -0.52 -14.30
C ALA A 238 27.67 -0.58 -12.77
N ARG A 239 28.78 -0.85 -12.07
CA ARG A 239 28.82 -0.91 -10.61
C ARG A 239 28.75 0.48 -9.97
N SER A 240 29.38 1.49 -10.57
CA SER A 240 29.40 2.85 -10.02
C SER A 240 28.01 3.49 -9.98
N ILE A 241 27.13 3.16 -10.94
CA ILE A 241 25.72 3.61 -10.94
C ILE A 241 25.04 3.27 -9.61
N LEU A 242 25.19 2.02 -9.14
CA LEU A 242 24.61 1.58 -7.87
C LEU A 242 25.29 2.23 -6.66
N LEU A 243 26.62 2.37 -6.68
CA LEU A 243 27.36 3.00 -5.59
C LEU A 243 26.97 4.46 -5.37
N ILE A 244 26.75 5.22 -6.45
CA ILE A 244 26.31 6.61 -6.38
C ILE A 244 24.90 6.69 -5.77
N TYR A 245 24.00 5.78 -6.13
CA TYR A 245 22.64 5.73 -5.58
C TYR A 245 22.60 5.40 -4.08
N MET A 246 23.57 4.64 -3.57
CA MET A 246 23.64 4.29 -2.15
C MET A 246 24.01 5.46 -1.25
N VAL A 247 24.50 6.58 -1.81
CA VAL A 247 24.81 7.78 -1.02
C VAL A 247 23.49 8.43 -0.59
N PRO A 248 23.24 8.59 0.73
CA PRO A 248 22.00 9.21 1.19
C PRO A 248 21.92 10.66 0.75
N MET A 249 20.84 11.02 0.05
CA MET A 249 20.67 12.37 -0.50
C MET A 249 20.73 13.48 0.55
N ILE A 250 20.34 13.17 1.79
CA ILE A 250 20.39 14.10 2.92
C ILE A 250 21.82 14.57 3.27
N VAL A 251 22.84 13.76 2.99
CA VAL A 251 24.25 14.15 3.20
C VAL A 251 24.66 15.23 2.20
N LEU A 252 24.08 15.20 1.00
CA LEU A 252 24.33 16.18 -0.06
C LEU A 252 23.42 17.40 0.02
N ALA A 253 22.45 17.42 0.95
CA ALA A 253 21.48 18.49 1.08
C ALA A 253 22.15 19.87 1.27
N LEU A 254 23.05 20.00 2.26
CA LEU A 254 23.72 21.28 2.55
C LEU A 254 24.59 21.76 1.36
N PRO A 255 25.47 20.94 0.76
CA PRO A 255 26.21 21.33 -0.44
C PRO A 255 25.31 21.77 -1.60
N ILE A 256 24.20 21.07 -1.85
CA ILE A 256 23.25 21.41 -2.91
C ILE A 256 22.58 22.74 -2.61
N TYR A 257 22.13 22.96 -1.37
CA TYR A 257 21.54 24.23 -0.97
C TYR A 257 22.49 25.41 -1.18
N ILE A 258 23.76 25.27 -0.76
CA ILE A 258 24.78 26.30 -0.95
C ILE A 258 24.99 26.56 -2.45
N GLY A 259 25.21 25.51 -3.24
CA GLY A 259 25.45 25.63 -4.68
C GLY A 259 24.27 26.27 -5.43
N PHE A 260 23.05 25.88 -5.10
CA PHE A 260 21.83 26.44 -5.69
C PHE A 260 21.59 27.89 -5.26
N SER A 261 21.97 28.25 -4.04
CA SER A 261 21.90 29.64 -3.57
C SER A 261 22.93 30.53 -4.28
N MET A 262 24.16 30.06 -4.44
CA MET A 262 25.23 30.80 -5.13
C MET A 262 24.95 31.01 -6.62
N THR A 263 24.26 30.07 -7.27
CA THR A 263 23.94 30.12 -8.70
C THR A 263 22.60 30.78 -9.01
N GLY A 264 21.83 31.18 -7.98
CA GLY A 264 20.49 31.74 -8.16
C GLY A 264 19.42 30.72 -8.61
N LEU A 265 19.71 29.41 -8.49
CA LEU A 265 18.77 28.33 -8.83
C LEU A 265 17.79 28.02 -7.69
N ARG A 266 18.09 28.49 -6.46
CA ARG A 266 17.18 28.37 -5.33
C ARG A 266 15.89 29.15 -5.59
N ASN A 267 14.78 28.61 -5.09
CA ASN A 267 13.43 29.14 -5.21
C ASN A 267 13.00 29.29 -6.68
N THR A 268 13.40 28.33 -7.52
CA THR A 268 13.02 28.24 -8.94
C THR A 268 12.55 26.83 -9.31
N ILE A 269 11.54 26.73 -10.18
CA ILE A 269 11.08 25.45 -10.72
C ILE A 269 12.15 24.80 -11.61
N PHE A 270 12.94 25.63 -12.31
CA PHE A 270 14.04 25.15 -13.14
C PHE A 270 15.11 24.42 -12.30
N GLY A 271 15.46 24.95 -11.13
CA GLY A 271 16.36 24.29 -10.20
C GLY A 271 15.82 22.91 -9.77
N ILE A 272 14.54 22.82 -9.46
CA ILE A 272 13.89 21.54 -9.08
C ILE A 272 13.93 20.53 -10.23
N VAL A 273 13.54 20.94 -11.44
CA VAL A 273 13.57 20.08 -12.65
C VAL A 273 14.99 19.62 -12.98
N MET A 274 16.02 20.40 -12.64
CA MET A 274 17.41 20.00 -12.83
C MET A 274 17.89 18.97 -11.80
N ILE A 275 17.50 19.10 -10.53
CA ILE A 275 18.03 18.24 -9.46
C ILE A 275 17.27 16.92 -9.31
N TYR A 276 15.97 16.87 -9.61
CA TYR A 276 15.16 15.65 -9.48
C TYR A 276 15.64 14.49 -10.39
N PRO A 277 16.06 14.71 -11.65
CA PRO A 277 16.64 13.64 -12.46
C PRO A 277 17.90 13.02 -11.84
N VAL A 278 18.71 13.80 -11.10
CA VAL A 278 19.94 13.30 -10.48
C VAL A 278 19.65 12.17 -9.50
N THR A 279 18.52 12.21 -8.79
CA THR A 279 18.13 11.18 -7.82
C THR A 279 17.51 9.94 -8.47
N THR A 280 17.03 10.06 -9.72
CA THR A 280 16.25 9.00 -10.39
C THR A 280 17.02 8.30 -11.51
N ILE A 281 17.95 8.99 -12.18
CA ILE A 281 18.79 8.45 -13.26
C ILE A 281 19.52 7.16 -12.86
N PRO A 282 20.15 7.03 -11.67
CA PRO A 282 20.90 5.82 -11.34
C PRO A 282 20.03 4.55 -11.35
N VAL A 283 18.84 4.62 -10.74
CA VAL A 283 17.92 3.47 -10.68
C VAL A 283 17.28 3.22 -12.03
N ALA A 284 16.90 4.27 -12.77
CA ALA A 284 16.39 4.13 -14.13
C ALA A 284 17.40 3.46 -15.07
N LEU A 285 18.68 3.85 -14.99
CA LEU A 285 19.78 3.21 -15.72
C LEU A 285 19.90 1.72 -15.36
N TYR A 286 19.90 1.41 -14.07
CA TYR A 286 20.02 0.04 -13.59
C TYR A 286 18.85 -0.85 -14.06
N MET A 287 17.61 -0.36 -13.94
CA MET A 287 16.41 -1.08 -14.37
C MET A 287 16.41 -1.33 -15.88
N LEU A 288 16.68 -0.29 -16.69
CA LEU A 288 16.73 -0.41 -18.15
C LEU A 288 17.90 -1.28 -18.61
N GLN A 289 19.04 -1.22 -17.94
CA GLN A 289 20.19 -2.06 -18.25
C GLN A 289 19.86 -3.55 -18.07
N GLY A 290 19.21 -3.90 -16.95
CA GLY A 290 18.76 -5.27 -16.68
C GLY A 290 17.79 -5.75 -17.76
N TYR A 291 16.86 -4.91 -18.18
CA TYR A 291 15.88 -5.25 -19.20
C TYR A 291 16.49 -5.38 -20.60
N PHE A 292 17.28 -4.40 -21.04
CA PHE A 292 17.90 -4.43 -22.37
C PHE A 292 18.81 -5.64 -22.54
N ARG A 293 19.49 -6.11 -21.48
CA ARG A 293 20.28 -7.36 -21.54
C ARG A 293 19.44 -8.61 -21.82
N GLY A 294 18.19 -8.63 -21.38
CA GLY A 294 17.27 -9.75 -21.61
C GLY A 294 16.66 -9.78 -23.01
N LEU A 295 16.73 -8.69 -23.78
CA LEU A 295 16.25 -8.67 -25.15
C LEU A 295 17.19 -9.46 -26.09
N PRO A 296 16.66 -10.27 -27.02
CA PRO A 296 17.45 -11.00 -28.02
C PRO A 296 18.31 -10.03 -28.83
N ALA A 297 19.63 -10.25 -28.85
CA ALA A 297 20.56 -9.37 -29.55
C ALA A 297 20.42 -9.49 -31.08
N GLU A 298 19.97 -10.64 -31.55
CA GLU A 298 19.82 -11.01 -32.96
C GLU A 298 18.84 -10.09 -33.68
N VAL A 299 17.80 -9.61 -32.99
CA VAL A 299 16.81 -8.68 -33.56
C VAL A 299 17.43 -7.31 -33.83
N GLU A 300 18.31 -6.85 -32.94
CA GLU A 300 19.04 -5.59 -33.11
C GLU A 300 20.13 -5.72 -34.19
N GLU A 301 20.82 -6.87 -34.25
CA GLU A 301 21.80 -7.19 -35.27
C GLU A 301 21.18 -7.24 -36.68
N ALA A 302 20.01 -7.86 -36.83
CA ALA A 302 19.26 -7.84 -38.08
C ALA A 302 18.96 -6.41 -38.55
N GLY A 303 18.52 -5.53 -37.64
CA GLY A 303 18.30 -4.12 -37.96
C GLY A 303 19.57 -3.38 -38.41
N LEU A 304 20.73 -3.72 -37.83
CA LEU A 304 22.03 -3.18 -38.28
C LEU A 304 22.40 -3.69 -39.68
N MET A 305 22.13 -4.97 -39.98
CA MET A 305 22.36 -5.56 -41.31
C MET A 305 21.45 -4.93 -42.37
N ASP A 306 20.23 -4.52 -42.00
CA ASP A 306 19.29 -3.77 -42.85
C ASP A 306 19.68 -2.28 -43.02
N GLY A 307 20.84 -1.86 -42.51
CA GLY A 307 21.38 -0.51 -42.69
C GLY A 307 20.84 0.53 -41.70
N LEU A 308 20.17 0.13 -40.62
CA LEU A 308 19.82 1.07 -39.55
C LEU A 308 21.08 1.51 -38.80
N SER A 309 21.18 2.81 -38.49
CA SER A 309 22.17 3.29 -37.54
C SER A 309 21.82 2.83 -36.12
N ARG A 310 22.80 2.76 -35.22
CA ARG A 310 22.56 2.36 -33.81
C ARG A 310 21.47 3.18 -33.12
N LEU A 311 21.42 4.49 -33.37
CA LEU A 311 20.35 5.34 -32.84
C LEU A 311 18.99 4.90 -33.39
N LYS A 312 18.88 4.63 -34.70
CA LYS A 312 17.65 4.10 -35.30
C LYS A 312 17.27 2.74 -34.73
N VAL A 313 18.23 1.85 -34.42
CA VAL A 313 17.96 0.58 -33.75
C VAL A 313 17.36 0.80 -32.36
N ILE A 314 17.93 1.70 -31.55
CA ILE A 314 17.37 2.05 -30.23
C ILE A 314 15.91 2.51 -30.39
N TRP A 315 15.67 3.49 -31.27
CA TRP A 315 14.35 4.10 -31.42
C TRP A 315 13.30 3.19 -32.06
N LYS A 316 13.67 2.38 -33.06
CA LYS A 316 12.73 1.57 -33.85
C LYS A 316 12.60 0.13 -33.38
N ILE A 317 13.57 -0.40 -32.65
CA ILE A 317 13.61 -1.82 -32.23
C ILE A 317 13.62 -1.91 -30.70
N THR A 318 14.66 -1.40 -30.05
CA THR A 318 14.85 -1.59 -28.61
C THR A 318 13.75 -0.92 -27.79
N LEU A 319 13.39 0.34 -28.07
CA LEU A 319 12.36 1.06 -27.30
C LEU A 319 10.96 0.45 -27.45
N PRO A 320 10.46 0.11 -28.66
CA PRO A 320 9.17 -0.58 -28.80
C PRO A 320 9.13 -1.92 -28.07
N LEU A 321 10.20 -2.72 -28.16
CA LEU A 321 10.30 -4.00 -27.43
C LEU A 321 10.36 -3.79 -25.91
N SER A 322 10.82 -2.63 -25.46
CA SER A 322 10.98 -2.28 -24.06
C SER A 322 9.83 -1.45 -23.47
N LEU A 323 8.71 -1.31 -24.17
CA LEU A 323 7.54 -0.57 -23.67
C LEU A 323 7.10 -0.96 -22.25
N PRO A 324 7.04 -2.26 -21.87
CA PRO A 324 6.73 -2.65 -20.49
C PRO A 324 7.74 -2.12 -19.46
N ALA A 325 9.02 -2.15 -19.79
CA ALA A 325 10.08 -1.66 -18.92
C ALA A 325 10.10 -0.14 -18.83
N LEU A 326 9.92 0.54 -19.97
CA LEU A 326 9.81 2.01 -20.02
C LEU A 326 8.61 2.48 -19.19
N ALA A 327 7.46 1.83 -19.30
CA ALA A 327 6.29 2.13 -18.47
C ALA A 327 6.59 1.99 -16.96
N SER A 328 7.25 0.89 -16.58
CA SER A 328 7.65 0.63 -15.19
C SER A 328 8.63 1.66 -14.66
N VAL A 329 9.64 2.01 -15.46
CA VAL A 329 10.67 3.00 -15.11
C VAL A 329 10.06 4.41 -15.07
N SER A 330 9.22 4.78 -16.03
CA SER A 330 8.49 6.06 -16.02
C SER A 330 7.63 6.20 -14.77
N LEU A 331 6.88 5.17 -14.40
CA LEU A 331 6.07 5.18 -13.19
C LEU A 331 6.94 5.33 -11.94
N TYR A 332 8.04 4.57 -11.84
CA TYR A 332 9.00 4.71 -10.75
C TYR A 332 9.53 6.14 -10.65
N VAL A 333 10.05 6.71 -11.75
CA VAL A 333 10.62 8.06 -11.77
C VAL A 333 9.56 9.10 -11.41
N PHE A 334 8.35 8.97 -11.96
CA PHE A 334 7.22 9.85 -11.62
C PHE A 334 6.90 9.78 -10.13
N MET A 335 6.78 8.58 -9.55
CA MET A 335 6.48 8.41 -8.13
C MET A 335 7.56 9.02 -7.23
N ILE A 336 8.84 8.86 -7.58
CA ILE A 336 9.93 9.45 -6.81
C ILE A 336 9.87 10.98 -6.88
N ALA A 337 9.69 11.56 -8.07
CA ALA A 337 9.60 13.01 -8.26
C ALA A 337 8.35 13.61 -7.59
N TRP A 338 7.21 12.92 -7.69
CA TRP A 338 5.93 13.35 -7.12
C TRP A 338 5.96 13.38 -5.59
N ASN A 339 6.64 12.41 -4.98
CA ASN A 339 6.77 12.28 -3.52
C ASN A 339 8.04 12.94 -2.96
N GLU A 340 8.85 13.60 -3.79
CA GLU A 340 10.07 14.24 -3.34
C GLU A 340 9.73 15.41 -2.42
N PHE A 341 10.17 15.33 -1.18
CA PHE A 341 9.89 16.34 -0.15
C PHE A 341 11.14 17.13 0.27
N LEU A 342 12.28 16.46 0.42
CA LEU A 342 13.46 17.03 1.07
C LEU A 342 14.05 18.18 0.26
N LEU A 343 14.26 17.99 -1.04
CA LEU A 343 14.82 19.01 -1.92
C LEU A 343 13.82 20.13 -2.15
N ALA A 344 12.53 19.82 -2.32
CA ALA A 344 11.49 20.85 -2.39
C ALA A 344 11.44 21.73 -1.13
N PHE A 345 11.47 21.13 0.06
CA PHE A 345 11.48 21.84 1.33
C PHE A 345 12.70 22.73 1.51
N MET A 346 13.86 22.27 1.06
CA MET A 346 15.12 22.98 1.20
C MET A 346 15.30 24.10 0.16
N LEU A 347 14.77 23.92 -1.06
CA LEU A 347 15.06 24.80 -2.20
C LEU A 347 13.91 25.75 -2.53
N LEU A 348 12.67 25.51 -2.08
CA LEU A 348 11.51 26.34 -2.38
C LEU A 348 11.05 27.11 -1.13
N ASP A 349 11.06 28.43 -1.23
CA ASP A 349 10.66 29.34 -0.14
C ASP A 349 9.34 30.05 -0.44
N ASP A 350 9.08 30.37 -1.71
CA ASP A 350 7.86 31.05 -2.15
C ASP A 350 6.72 30.03 -2.35
N PRO A 351 5.59 30.16 -1.62
CA PRO A 351 4.43 29.28 -1.76
C PRO A 351 3.98 29.14 -3.20
N SER A 352 4.07 30.21 -4.00
CA SER A 352 3.68 30.23 -5.41
C SER A 352 4.48 29.23 -6.29
N LYS A 353 5.56 28.63 -5.77
CA LYS A 353 6.40 27.67 -6.48
C LYS A 353 6.41 26.30 -5.82
N PHE A 354 5.65 26.08 -4.76
CA PHE A 354 5.68 24.82 -4.01
C PHE A 354 5.23 23.65 -4.88
N THR A 355 5.96 22.55 -4.73
CA THR A 355 5.47 21.22 -5.11
C THR A 355 4.38 20.79 -4.13
N LEU A 356 3.58 19.81 -4.54
CA LEU A 356 2.47 19.26 -3.76
C LEU A 356 2.89 18.81 -2.35
N THR A 357 3.96 18.04 -2.23
CA THR A 357 4.50 17.56 -0.94
C THR A 357 4.91 18.71 -0.03
N ARG A 358 5.54 19.75 -0.60
CA ARG A 358 5.93 20.96 0.13
C ARG A 358 4.72 21.81 0.55
N GLY A 359 3.71 21.90 -0.31
CA GLY A 359 2.43 22.56 -0.06
C GLY A 359 1.64 21.87 1.04
N ILE A 360 1.54 20.54 1.02
CA ILE A 360 0.91 19.76 2.10
C ILE A 360 1.64 19.98 3.42
N ALA A 361 2.97 20.00 3.41
CA ALA A 361 3.74 20.26 4.62
C ALA A 361 3.48 21.65 5.21
N SER A 362 3.20 22.67 4.39
CA SER A 362 2.78 23.99 4.91
C SER A 362 1.38 24.00 5.53
N LEU A 363 0.53 23.01 5.24
CA LEU A 363 -0.76 22.84 5.91
C LEU A 363 -0.62 22.23 7.30
N ASN A 364 0.56 21.70 7.66
CA ASN A 364 0.81 21.16 8.99
C ASN A 364 1.18 22.30 9.97
N SER A 365 0.31 23.30 10.10
CA SER A 365 0.45 24.41 11.04
C SER A 365 -0.66 24.34 12.09
N SER A 366 -0.44 24.96 13.26
CA SER A 366 -1.46 25.02 14.31
C SER A 366 -2.71 25.82 13.90
N GLU A 367 -2.61 26.62 12.85
CA GLU A 367 -3.68 27.50 12.36
C GLU A 367 -4.54 26.81 11.30
N VAL A 368 -4.03 25.75 10.67
CA VAL A 368 -4.74 25.04 9.60
C VAL A 368 -5.48 23.83 10.19
N PRO A 369 -6.81 23.76 9.99
CA PRO A 369 -7.58 22.60 10.40
C PRO A 369 -7.06 21.28 9.81
N ARG A 370 -7.08 20.21 10.61
CA ARG A 370 -6.52 18.90 10.25
C ARG A 370 -7.21 18.27 9.04
N GLN A 371 -8.50 18.58 8.83
CA GLN A 371 -9.23 18.05 7.68
C GLN A 371 -8.65 18.50 6.33
N HIS A 372 -8.05 19.70 6.25
CA HIS A 372 -7.41 20.18 5.00
C HIS A 372 -6.12 19.44 4.69
N LEU A 373 -5.30 19.16 5.72
CA LEU A 373 -4.10 18.36 5.56
C LEU A 373 -4.46 16.96 5.03
N MET A 374 -5.49 16.34 5.60
CA MET A 374 -5.98 15.02 5.16
C MET A 374 -6.58 15.08 3.76
N ALA A 375 -7.38 16.09 3.42
CA ALA A 375 -7.92 16.27 2.07
C ALA A 375 -6.79 16.43 1.04
N GLY A 376 -5.76 17.21 1.36
CA GLY A 376 -4.56 17.35 0.53
C GLY A 376 -3.82 16.02 0.34
N SER A 377 -3.69 15.20 1.39
CA SER A 377 -3.10 13.86 1.30
C SER A 377 -3.93 12.90 0.43
N VAL A 378 -5.27 12.96 0.49
CA VAL A 378 -6.15 12.20 -0.41
C VAL A 378 -5.90 12.62 -1.86
N ILE A 379 -5.96 13.92 -2.16
CA ILE A 379 -5.74 14.44 -3.51
C ILE A 379 -4.36 14.03 -4.03
N ALA A 380 -3.32 14.07 -3.20
CA ALA A 380 -1.97 13.69 -3.60
C ALA A 380 -1.81 12.21 -3.93
N THR A 381 -2.64 11.35 -3.36
CA THR A 381 -2.60 9.90 -3.61
C THR A 381 -3.25 9.54 -4.95
N VAL A 382 -4.30 10.27 -5.36
CA VAL A 382 -5.12 9.93 -6.53
C VAL A 382 -4.33 9.85 -7.83
N PRO A 383 -3.46 10.82 -8.21
CA PRO A 383 -2.71 10.76 -9.47
C PRO A 383 -1.79 9.54 -9.57
N ILE A 384 -1.16 9.12 -8.46
CA ILE A 384 -0.33 7.92 -8.43
C ILE A 384 -1.17 6.68 -8.69
N MET A 385 -2.33 6.55 -8.04
CA MET A 385 -3.24 5.42 -8.25
C MET A 385 -3.73 5.36 -9.70
N VAL A 386 -4.12 6.49 -10.28
CA VAL A 386 -4.58 6.56 -11.67
C VAL A 386 -3.47 6.14 -12.64
N LEU A 387 -2.25 6.64 -12.44
CA LEU A 387 -1.10 6.27 -13.27
C LEU A 387 -0.73 4.80 -13.11
N PHE A 388 -0.72 4.28 -11.88
CA PHE A 388 -0.45 2.85 -11.63
C PHE A 388 -1.46 1.96 -12.36
N LEU A 389 -2.77 2.18 -12.16
CA LEU A 389 -3.83 1.39 -12.80
C LEU A 389 -3.80 1.53 -14.33
N GLY A 390 -3.50 2.73 -14.84
CA GLY A 390 -3.36 2.96 -16.28
C GLY A 390 -2.15 2.25 -16.90
N LEU A 391 -1.05 2.10 -16.14
CA LEU A 391 0.19 1.49 -16.59
C LEU A 391 0.28 -0.03 -16.30
N GLU A 392 -0.53 -0.55 -15.37
CA GLU A 392 -0.57 -1.96 -14.97
C GLU A 392 -0.70 -2.91 -16.17
N ARG A 393 -1.53 -2.53 -17.16
CA ARG A 393 -1.72 -3.31 -18.41
C ARG A 393 -0.45 -3.50 -19.24
N PHE A 394 0.53 -2.60 -19.12
CA PHE A 394 1.82 -2.71 -19.81
C PHE A 394 2.79 -3.60 -19.04
N MET A 395 2.74 -3.57 -17.71
CA MET A 395 3.59 -4.37 -16.83
C MET A 395 3.23 -5.87 -16.91
N THR A 396 1.94 -6.19 -16.94
CA THR A 396 1.45 -7.59 -17.01
C THR A 396 1.74 -8.27 -18.35
N LYS A 397 1.68 -7.54 -19.47
CA LYS A 397 1.99 -8.09 -20.81
C LYS A 397 3.46 -8.49 -20.97
N GLY A 398 4.39 -7.74 -20.35
CA GLY A 398 5.83 -8.03 -20.42
C GLY A 398 6.22 -9.38 -19.80
N LEU A 399 5.49 -9.84 -18.78
CA LEU A 399 5.72 -11.14 -18.12
C LEU A 399 5.34 -12.34 -19.01
N THR A 400 4.44 -12.14 -19.99
CA THR A 400 3.96 -13.22 -20.86
C THR A 400 4.76 -13.39 -22.15
N ALA A 401 5.49 -12.37 -22.59
CA ALA A 401 6.26 -12.41 -23.84
C ALA A 401 7.58 -13.17 -23.74
N GLY A 402 8.13 -13.34 -22.53
CA GLY A 402 9.36 -14.10 -22.27
C GLY A 402 9.16 -15.62 -22.06
N SER A 403 7.91 -16.11 -22.11
CA SER A 403 7.58 -17.54 -21.92
C SER A 403 7.51 -18.31 -23.24
N VAL A 404 8.26 -17.88 -24.26
CA VAL A 404 8.48 -18.71 -25.45
C VAL A 404 9.44 -19.81 -25.05
N LYS A 405 8.88 -21.00 -24.93
CA LYS A 405 9.50 -22.31 -24.68
C LYS A 405 10.96 -22.39 -25.18
N GLY A 406 11.88 -22.63 -24.24
CA GLY A 406 13.07 -23.44 -24.51
C GLY A 406 12.73 -24.92 -24.49
#